data_AF-Q4PK31-F1
#
_entry.id   AF-Q4PK31-F1
#
_cell.length_a   1.000
_cell.length_b   1.000
_cell.length_c   1.000
_cell.angle_alpha   90.00
_cell.angle_beta   90.00
_cell.angle_gamma   90.00
#
_symmetry.space_group_name_H-M   'P 1'
#
loop_
_entity.id
_entity.type
_entity.pdbx_description
1 polymer ?
#
loop_
_entity_poly.entity_id
_entity_poly.type
_entity_poly.pdbx_seq_one_letter_code
_entity_poly.pdbx_strand_id
1 'polypeptide(L)'
;MIQPTIDRFYILMLQLWKNQSEHISKNQLEISCKEIAMNLQAKYDWMAPEFSDRWTFMQFLSKLIEQRFVKEDERGLIYASRITKKMQVAASKFITPDWREELNQTSYNS
;
A
#
# COMPACT_ATOMS: atom_id res chain seq x y z
N MET A 1 3.74 -19.58 3.70
CA MET A 1 3.54 -18.29 4.40
C MET A 1 2.74 -17.37 3.50
N ILE A 2 1.42 -17.26 3.70
CA ILE A 2 0.52 -16.47 2.82
C ILE A 2 0.24 -15.08 3.42
N GLN A 3 0.24 -14.98 4.76
CA GLN A 3 -0.12 -13.76 5.48
C GLN A 3 0.78 -12.54 5.15
N PRO A 4 2.13 -12.64 5.12
CA PRO A 4 2.97 -11.46 4.86
C PRO A 4 2.75 -10.86 3.48
N THR A 5 2.43 -11.68 2.48
CA THR A 5 2.12 -11.22 1.11
C THR A 5 0.78 -10.49 1.06
N ILE A 6 -0.23 -10.98 1.79
CA ILE A 6 -1.55 -10.33 1.90
C ILE A 6 -1.42 -8.98 2.61
N ASP A 7 -0.62 -8.91 3.68
CA ASP A 7 -0.38 -7.69 4.45
C ASP A 7 0.21 -6.58 3.56
N ARG A 8 1.25 -6.90 2.79
CA ARG A 8 1.90 -5.94 1.86
C ARG A 8 0.95 -5.45 0.78
N PHE A 9 0.13 -6.35 0.23
CA PHE A 9 -0.92 -5.97 -0.71
C PHE A 9 -1.86 -4.94 -0.07
N TYR A 10 -2.37 -5.20 1.13
CA TYR A 10 -3.31 -4.29 1.78
C TYR A 10 -2.68 -2.97 2.21
N ILE A 11 -1.42 -2.95 2.67
CA ILE A 11 -0.70 -1.71 2.98
C ILE A 11 -0.65 -0.78 1.77
N LEU A 12 -0.25 -1.32 0.61
CA LEU A 12 -0.19 -0.56 -0.63
C LEU A 12 -1.58 -0.11 -1.09
N MET A 13 -2.56 -1.02 -1.08
CA MET A 13 -3.92 -0.71 -1.51
C MET A 13 -4.59 0.33 -0.62
N LEU A 14 -4.35 0.33 0.69
CA LEU A 14 -4.84 1.35 1.61
C LEU A 14 -4.37 2.75 1.21
N GLN A 15 -3.09 2.91 0.86
CA GLN A 15 -2.57 4.21 0.42
C GLN A 15 -3.22 4.67 -0.90
N LEU A 16 -3.44 3.75 -1.84
CA LEU A 16 -4.15 4.06 -3.08
C LEU A 16 -5.62 4.44 -2.84
N TRP A 17 -6.33 3.72 -1.95
CA TRP A 17 -7.72 4.04 -1.62
C TRP A 17 -7.86 5.38 -0.89
N LYS A 18 -6.90 5.74 -0.03
CA LYS A 18 -6.85 7.07 0.61
C LYS A 18 -6.69 8.20 -0.41
N ASN A 19 -5.95 7.96 -1.48
CA ASN A 19 -5.68 8.93 -2.54
C ASN A 19 -6.52 8.67 -3.81
N GLN A 20 -7.68 8.03 -3.68
CA GLN A 20 -8.47 7.58 -4.83
C GLN A 20 -8.94 8.73 -5.74
N SER A 21 -9.22 9.90 -5.17
CA SER A 21 -9.73 11.06 -5.92
C SER A 21 -8.64 11.84 -6.64
N GLU A 22 -7.51 12.08 -5.98
CA GLU A 22 -6.40 12.89 -6.52
C GLU A 22 -5.38 12.06 -7.30
N HIS A 23 -5.43 10.72 -7.14
CA HIS A 23 -4.37 9.79 -7.52
C HIS A 23 -3.04 10.13 -6.80
N ILE A 24 -2.06 9.24 -6.88
CA ILE A 24 -0.77 9.44 -6.19
C ILE A 24 0.39 9.12 -7.12
N SER A 25 1.53 9.80 -6.97
CA SER A 25 2.72 9.42 -7.72
C SER A 25 3.31 8.11 -7.22
N LYS A 26 3.96 7.34 -8.10
CA LYS A 26 4.69 6.11 -7.72
C LYS A 26 5.70 6.36 -6.60
N ASN A 27 6.33 7.54 -6.60
CA ASN A 27 7.32 7.94 -5.61
C ASN A 27 6.70 8.23 -4.23
N GLN A 28 5.59 8.97 -4.19
CA GLN A 28 4.89 9.21 -2.92
C GLN A 28 4.34 7.92 -2.34
N LEU A 29 3.79 7.02 -3.19
CA LEU A 29 3.32 5.72 -2.74
C LEU A 29 4.45 4.87 -2.12
N GLU A 30 5.63 4.87 -2.76
CA GLU A 30 6.83 4.18 -2.26
C GLU A 30 7.22 4.71 -0.87
N ILE A 31 7.33 6.03 -0.72
CA ILE A 31 7.70 6.69 0.55
C ILE A 31 6.70 6.30 1.65
N SER A 32 5.40 6.44 1.41
CA SER A 32 4.38 6.11 2.41
C SER A 32 4.38 4.63 2.80
N CYS A 33 4.57 3.71 1.86
CA CYS A 33 4.64 2.27 2.17
C CYS A 33 5.90 1.94 2.97
N LYS A 34 7.03 2.59 2.66
CA LYS A 34 8.29 2.40 3.38
C LYS A 34 8.21 2.91 4.82
N GLU A 35 7.63 4.08 5.05
CA GLU A 35 7.40 4.63 6.39
C GLU A 35 6.55 3.68 7.24
N ILE A 36 5.46 3.14 6.67
CA ILE A 36 4.62 2.16 7.36
C ILE A 36 5.42 0.90 7.70
N ALA A 37 6.20 0.35 6.76
CA ALA A 37 7.04 -0.81 7.01
C ALA A 37 8.07 -0.57 8.12
N MET A 38 8.72 0.61 8.14
CA MET A 38 9.68 0.96 9.19
C MET A 38 9.02 1.01 10.57
N ASN A 39 7.83 1.61 10.67
CA ASN A 39 7.07 1.68 11.92
C ASN A 39 6.64 0.28 12.39
N LEU A 40 6.15 -0.56 11.47
CA LEU A 40 5.74 -1.92 11.77
C LEU A 40 6.92 -2.81 12.16
N GLN A 41 8.09 -2.63 11.54
CA GLN A 41 9.32 -3.32 11.93
C GLN A 41 9.75 -2.93 13.34
N ALA A 42 9.76 -1.63 13.65
CA ALA A 42 10.19 -1.14 14.95
C ALA A 42 9.26 -1.57 16.10
N LYS A 43 7.95 -1.63 15.87
CA LYS A 43 6.95 -1.96 16.90
C LYS A 43 6.63 -3.46 17.01
N TYR A 44 6.67 -4.19 15.89
CA TYR A 44 6.14 -5.56 15.79
C TYR A 44 7.10 -6.58 15.16
N ASP A 45 8.35 -6.19 14.87
CA ASP A 45 9.34 -7.01 14.16
C ASP A 45 8.83 -7.56 12.80
N TRP A 46 7.91 -6.83 12.17
CA TRP A 46 7.33 -7.22 10.89
C TRP A 46 8.23 -6.78 9.73
N MET A 47 8.59 -7.72 8.86
CA MET A 47 9.48 -7.49 7.72
C MET A 47 8.73 -7.41 6.39
N ALA A 48 9.04 -6.37 5.61
CA ALA A 48 8.50 -6.12 4.27
C ALA A 48 9.62 -5.92 3.25
N PRO A 49 10.24 -6.99 2.73
CA PRO A 49 11.34 -6.86 1.77
C PRO A 49 10.91 -6.14 0.49
N GLU A 50 9.63 -6.22 0.11
CA GLU A 50 9.11 -5.48 -1.05
C GLU A 50 9.11 -3.96 -0.87
N PHE A 51 9.26 -3.46 0.36
CA PHE A 51 9.32 -2.04 0.68
C PHE A 51 10.74 -1.59 1.11
N SER A 52 11.74 -2.47 1.08
CA SER A 52 13.11 -2.13 1.53
C SER A 52 13.84 -1.21 0.58
N ASP A 53 13.64 -1.39 -0.73
CA ASP A 53 14.32 -0.66 -1.78
C ASP A 53 13.40 -0.38 -2.98
N ARG A 54 13.79 0.62 -3.76
CA ARG A 54 13.02 1.11 -4.91
C ARG A 54 12.82 0.04 -5.98
N TRP A 55 13.84 -0.76 -6.27
CA TRP A 55 13.74 -1.75 -7.34
C TRP A 55 12.71 -2.81 -6.98
N THR A 56 12.79 -3.37 -5.78
CA THR A 56 11.84 -4.38 -5.30
C THR A 56 10.42 -3.81 -5.19
N PHE A 57 10.28 -2.56 -4.72
CA PHE A 57 8.99 -1.88 -4.69
C PHE A 57 8.37 -1.74 -6.08
N MET A 58 9.14 -1.27 -7.07
CA MET A 58 8.63 -1.08 -8.43
C MET A 58 8.28 -2.41 -9.10
N GLN A 59 9.04 -3.48 -8.84
CA GLN A 59 8.68 -4.83 -9.29
C GLN A 59 7.36 -5.31 -8.68
N PHE A 60 7.13 -5.04 -7.39
CA PHE A 60 5.88 -5.37 -6.74
C PHE A 60 4.71 -4.57 -7.31
N LEU A 61 4.87 -3.25 -7.48
CA LEU A 61 3.87 -2.38 -8.08
C LEU A 61 3.53 -2.77 -9.53
N SER A 62 4.54 -3.11 -10.35
CA SER A 62 4.33 -3.58 -11.74
C SER A 62 3.39 -4.78 -11.79
N LYS A 63 3.58 -5.76 -10.90
CA LYS A 63 2.70 -6.93 -10.80
C LYS A 63 1.25 -6.54 -10.49
N LEU A 64 1.02 -5.55 -9.63
CA LEU A 64 -0.33 -5.10 -9.29
C LEU A 64 -0.99 -4.31 -10.43
N ILE A 65 -0.19 -3.61 -11.24
CA ILE A 65 -0.65 -2.95 -12.48
C ILE A 65 -1.01 -4.01 -13.52
N GLU A 66 -0.14 -4.99 -13.76
CA GLU A 66 -0.36 -6.12 -14.68
C GLU A 66 -1.62 -6.91 -14.32
N GLN A 67 -1.84 -7.14 -13.02
CA GLN A 67 -3.04 -7.80 -12.47
C GLN A 67 -4.28 -6.90 -12.41
N ARG A 68 -4.18 -5.64 -12.86
CA ARG A 68 -5.27 -4.64 -12.92
C ARG A 68 -5.86 -4.27 -11.56
N PHE A 69 -5.12 -4.46 -10.47
CA PHE A 69 -5.47 -3.95 -9.14
C PHE A 69 -5.15 -2.45 -9.03
N VAL A 70 -4.09 -2.02 -9.71
CA VAL A 70 -3.67 -0.62 -9.83
C VAL A 70 -3.86 -0.16 -11.27
N LYS A 71 -4.22 1.10 -11.44
CA LYS A 71 -4.30 1.77 -12.75
C LYS A 71 -3.41 3.00 -12.74
N GLU A 72 -3.01 3.43 -13.93
CA GLU A 72 -2.28 4.66 -14.18
C GLU A 72 -3.18 5.58 -15.01
N ASP A 73 -3.18 6.87 -14.68
CA ASP A 73 -3.92 7.89 -15.41
C ASP A 73 -3.05 8.55 -16.50
N GLU A 74 -3.62 9.52 -17.22
CA GLU A 74 -2.93 10.23 -18.31
C GLU A 74 -1.74 11.07 -17.84
N ARG A 75 -1.64 11.36 -16.54
CA ARG A 75 -0.55 12.13 -15.91
C ARG A 75 0.55 11.24 -15.35
N GLY A 76 0.42 9.92 -15.47
CA GLY A 76 1.33 8.94 -14.86
C GLY A 76 1.13 8.75 -13.35
N LEU A 77 0.02 9.26 -12.80
CA LEU A 77 -0.37 9.02 -11.42
C LEU A 77 -1.13 7.70 -11.32
N ILE A 78 -1.03 7.05 -10.17
CA ILE A 78 -1.61 5.74 -9.93
C ILE A 78 -2.77 5.79 -8.94
N TYR A 79 -3.74 4.89 -9.13
CA TYR A 79 -4.95 4.81 -8.32
C TYR A 79 -5.47 3.38 -8.24
N ALA A 80 -6.32 3.09 -7.25
CA ALA A 80 -6.89 1.77 -7.10
C ALA A 80 -7.94 1.50 -8.18
N SER A 81 -7.85 0.33 -8.81
CA SER A 81 -8.85 -0.14 -9.76
C SER A 81 -10.17 -0.43 -9.06
N ARG A 82 -11.30 -0.19 -9.74
CA ARG A 82 -12.65 -0.44 -9.22
C ARG A 82 -12.88 -1.89 -8.77
N ILE A 83 -12.14 -2.85 -9.33
CA ILE A 83 -12.21 -4.28 -8.93
C ILE A 83 -11.83 -4.48 -7.45
N THR A 84 -11.00 -3.59 -6.91
CA THR A 84 -10.52 -3.64 -5.52
C THR A 84 -11.51 -3.08 -4.51
N LYS A 85 -12.63 -2.48 -4.95
CA LYS A 85 -13.63 -1.87 -4.05
C LYS A 85 -14.20 -2.85 -3.02
N LYS A 86 -14.41 -4.11 -3.43
CA LYS A 86 -14.87 -5.17 -2.50
C LYS A 86 -13.78 -5.58 -1.50
N MET A 87 -12.50 -5.46 -1.90
CA MET A 87 -11.36 -5.75 -1.04
C MET A 87 -11.16 -4.66 0.02
N GLN A 88 -11.49 -3.40 -0.29
CA GLN A 88 -11.42 -2.30 0.67
C GLN A 88 -12.28 -2.56 1.93
N VAL A 89 -13.49 -3.10 1.73
CA VAL A 89 -14.39 -3.46 2.84
C VAL A 89 -13.81 -4.63 3.66
N ALA A 90 -13.09 -5.53 3.01
CA ALA A 90 -12.48 -6.69 3.64
C ALA A 90 -11.14 -6.37 4.33
N ALA A 91 -10.44 -5.31 3.91
CA ALA A 91 -9.14 -4.93 4.43
C ALA A 91 -9.13 -4.77 5.96
N SER A 92 -10.20 -4.22 6.53
CA SER A 92 -10.37 -4.05 7.98
C SER A 92 -10.43 -5.37 8.78
N LYS A 93 -10.65 -6.50 8.10
CA LYS A 93 -10.67 -7.85 8.67
C LYS A 93 -9.34 -8.60 8.48
N PHE A 94 -8.54 -8.21 7.49
CA PHE A 94 -7.27 -8.87 7.17
C PHE A 94 -6.07 -8.19 7.82
N ILE A 95 -6.16 -6.88 8.03
CA ILE A 95 -5.16 -6.12 8.76
C ILE A 95 -5.31 -6.40 10.25
N THR A 96 -4.20 -6.79 10.88
CA THR A 96 -4.12 -6.99 12.33
C THR A 96 -4.61 -5.73 13.06
N PRO A 97 -5.53 -5.85 14.04
CA PRO A 97 -6.05 -4.69 14.77
C PRO A 97 -4.98 -3.78 15.36
N ASP A 98 -3.84 -4.37 15.74
CA ASP A 98 -2.71 -3.66 16.33
C ASP A 98 -2.04 -2.67 15.35
N TRP A 99 -2.13 -2.90 14.03
CA TRP A 99 -1.49 -2.05 13.02
C TRP A 99 -2.34 -0.85 12.59
N ARG A 100 -3.55 -0.71 13.14
CA ARG A 100 -4.49 0.33 12.73
C ARG A 100 -3.94 1.73 12.95
N GLU A 101 -3.12 1.91 13.97
CA GLU A 101 -2.51 3.20 14.28
C GLU A 101 -1.56 3.63 13.15
N GLU A 102 -0.62 2.76 12.75
CA GLU A 102 0.36 3.03 11.70
C GLU A 102 -0.31 3.23 10.34
N LEU A 103 -1.37 2.46 10.09
CA LEU A 103 -2.10 2.50 8.82
C LEU A 103 -3.02 3.72 8.71
N ASN A 104 -3.41 4.35 9.82
CA ASN A 104 -4.21 5.57 9.83
C ASN A 104 -3.35 6.85 9.86
N GLN A 105 -2.10 6.78 10.35
CA GLN A 105 -1.24 7.94 10.59
C GLN A 105 -0.73 8.71 9.34
N THR A 106 -0.98 8.26 8.11
CA THR A 106 -0.59 9.01 6.88
C THR A 106 -1.50 10.20 6.51
N SER A 107 -2.01 10.94 7.49
CA SER A 107 -2.67 12.23 7.28
C SER A 107 -2.07 13.29 8.20
N TYR A 108 -0.79 13.63 8.05
CA TYR A 108 -0.26 14.92 8.50
C TYR A 108 1.02 15.24 7.72
N ASN A 109 0.87 16.14 6.74
CA ASN A 109 1.66 17.37 6.63
C ASN A 109 0.99 18.22 5.56
N SER A 110 0.24 19.21 6.05
CA SER A 110 -0.23 20.38 5.32
C SER A 110 0.90 21.15 4.66
#